data_AF-A0A3C0N5L8-F1
#
_entry.id   AF-A0A3C0N5L8-F1
#
_cell.length_a   1.000
_cell.length_b   1.000
_cell.length_c   1.000
_cell.angle_alpha   90.00
_cell.angle_beta   90.00
_cell.angle_gamma   90.00
#
_symmetry.space_group_name_H-M   'P 1'
#
loop_
_entity.id
_entity.type
_entity.pdbx_description
1 polymer ?
#
loop_
_entity_poly.entity_id
_entity_poly.type
_entity_poly.pdbx_seq_one_letter_code
_entity_poly.pdbx_strand_id
1 'polypeptide(L)'
;MTESSQPVNSRESGLDYSKISIPNYNNTRIQTAPLNPLDYAKFKVGTKLKRRSLSGNGQQAMTAYTLRWWPDDEQRLIVEAASLGITPEELFNRLAGEDGDD
;
A
#
# COMPACT_ATOMS: atom_id res chain seq x y z
N MET A 1 18.62 8.76 17.08
CA MET A 1 17.17 8.79 17.33
C MET A 1 16.51 8.63 15.98
N THR A 2 16.10 7.42 15.63
CA THR A 2 15.40 7.14 14.37
C THR A 2 13.93 7.47 14.58
N GLU A 3 13.48 8.59 14.04
CA GLU A 3 12.05 8.82 13.79
C GLU A 3 11.55 7.67 12.93
N SER A 4 10.78 6.79 13.55
CA SER A 4 9.94 5.83 12.84
C SER A 4 8.98 6.66 12.01
N SER A 5 9.25 6.81 10.71
CA SER A 5 8.33 7.40 9.74
C SER A 5 7.10 6.51 9.66
N GLN A 6 6.17 6.70 10.61
CA GLN A 6 4.80 6.26 10.47
C GLN A 6 4.27 6.91 9.18
N PRO A 7 3.65 6.14 8.27
CA PRO A 7 3.29 6.65 6.94
C PRO A 7 2.26 7.78 6.97
N VAL A 8 1.63 8.01 8.13
CA VAL A 8 0.58 8.99 8.34
C VAL A 8 0.69 9.46 9.78
N ASN A 9 0.76 10.78 9.97
CA ASN A 9 0.55 11.35 11.29
C ASN A 9 -0.94 11.19 11.60
N SER A 10 -1.30 10.29 12.51
CA SER A 10 -2.70 9.91 12.80
C SER A 10 -3.60 11.10 13.19
N ARG A 11 -3.00 12.26 13.49
CA ARG A 11 -3.69 13.53 13.78
C ARG A 11 -4.20 14.26 12.53
N GLU A 12 -3.78 13.89 11.33
CA GLU A 12 -4.12 14.57 10.07
C GLU A 12 -4.87 13.66 9.06
N SER A 13 -5.01 12.36 9.37
CA SER A 13 -5.77 11.43 8.52
C SER A 13 -7.28 11.58 8.75
N GLY A 14 -8.05 11.50 7.68
CA GLY A 14 -9.50 11.38 7.69
C GLY A 14 -10.01 9.98 8.02
N LEU A 15 -9.11 9.00 8.23
CA LEU A 15 -9.44 7.63 8.60
C LEU A 15 -9.27 7.36 10.10
N ASP A 16 -10.24 6.67 10.67
CA ASP A 16 -10.14 6.10 12.01
C ASP A 16 -9.53 4.68 11.94
N TYR A 17 -8.19 4.63 12.02
CA TYR A 17 -7.45 3.36 11.98
C TYR A 17 -7.83 2.35 13.08
N SER A 18 -8.49 2.77 14.17
CA SER A 18 -8.96 1.84 15.20
C SER A 18 -10.12 0.94 14.72
N LYS A 19 -10.80 1.33 13.63
CA LYS A 19 -11.88 0.58 12.98
C LYS A 19 -11.40 -0.26 11.80
N ILE A 20 -10.11 -0.18 11.47
CA ILE A 20 -9.52 -0.95 10.38
C ILE A 20 -9.06 -2.31 10.90
N SER A 21 -9.52 -3.37 10.26
CA SER A 21 -9.20 -4.76 10.57
C SER A 21 -8.48 -5.39 9.39
N ILE A 22 -7.14 -5.43 9.46
CA ILE A 22 -6.31 -6.02 8.41
C ILE A 22 -6.13 -7.52 8.69
N PRO A 23 -6.49 -8.43 7.77
CA PRO A 23 -6.27 -9.85 7.97
C PRO A 23 -4.78 -10.18 8.07
N ASN A 24 -4.46 -11.30 8.73
CA ASN A 24 -3.08 -11.76 8.78
C ASN A 24 -2.73 -12.47 7.46
N TYR A 25 -1.92 -11.83 6.63
CA TYR A 25 -1.49 -12.38 5.35
C TYR A 25 -0.42 -13.47 5.56
N ASN A 26 -0.86 -14.74 5.65
CA ASN A 26 0.04 -15.89 5.77
C ASN A 26 0.79 -16.17 4.45
N ASN A 27 0.22 -15.78 3.31
CA ASN A 27 0.86 -15.85 2.01
C ASN A 27 1.44 -14.48 1.62
N THR A 28 2.71 -14.25 1.98
CA THR A 28 3.44 -13.02 1.62
C THR A 28 3.84 -12.97 0.14
N ARG A 29 3.51 -14.00 -0.64
CA ARG A 29 3.81 -14.05 -2.06
C ARG A 29 2.77 -13.21 -2.79
N ILE A 30 3.07 -11.91 -2.90
CA ILE A 30 2.30 -10.97 -3.72
C ILE A 30 2.16 -11.57 -5.12
N GLN A 31 0.97 -12.11 -5.44
CA GLN A 31 0.61 -12.58 -6.76
C GLN A 31 0.05 -11.41 -7.57
N THR A 32 0.86 -10.37 -7.74
CA THR A 32 0.46 -9.26 -8.61
C THR A 32 0.50 -9.71 -10.06
N ALA A 33 -0.39 -9.12 -10.86
CA ALA A 33 -0.30 -9.19 -12.31
C ALA A 33 1.16 -8.88 -12.75
N PRO A 34 1.68 -9.59 -13.76
CA PRO A 34 3.05 -9.40 -14.19
C PRO A 34 3.27 -7.95 -14.61
N LEU A 35 4.34 -7.34 -14.10
CA LEU A 35 4.80 -6.03 -14.59
C LEU A 35 5.01 -6.11 -16.10
N ASN A 36 4.66 -5.04 -16.81
CA ASN A 36 5.00 -4.97 -18.22
C ASN A 36 6.54 -5.08 -18.41
N PRO A 37 7.01 -5.54 -19.59
CA PRO A 37 8.43 -5.82 -19.79
C PRO A 37 9.36 -4.62 -19.55
N LEU A 38 8.90 -3.40 -19.89
CA LEU A 38 9.70 -2.19 -19.74
C LEU A 38 9.87 -1.82 -18.25
N ASP A 39 8.80 -1.87 -17.47
CA ASP A 39 8.86 -1.56 -16.05
C ASP A 39 9.63 -2.63 -15.28
N TYR A 40 9.51 -3.89 -15.68
CA TYR A 40 10.36 -4.95 -15.13
C TYR A 40 11.85 -4.71 -15.45
N ALA A 41 12.18 -4.25 -16.67
CA ALA A 41 13.55 -3.89 -17.04
C ALA A 41 14.08 -2.70 -16.20
N LYS A 42 13.29 -1.62 -16.06
CA LYS A 42 13.64 -0.47 -15.19
C LYS A 42 13.87 -0.93 -13.75
N PHE A 43 13.04 -1.84 -13.25
CA PHE A 43 13.15 -2.38 -11.91
C PHE A 43 14.46 -3.16 -11.71
N LYS A 44 14.87 -4.00 -12.67
CA LYS A 44 16.17 -4.68 -12.67
C LYS A 44 17.36 -3.73 -12.76
N VAL A 45 17.25 -2.64 -13.52
CA VAL A 45 18.30 -1.62 -13.57
C VAL A 45 18.48 -0.97 -12.20
N GLY A 46 17.36 -0.65 -11.52
CA GLY A 46 17.36 -0.11 -10.17
C GLY A 46 18.10 -1.00 -9.16
N THR A 47 17.93 -2.32 -9.21
CA THR A 47 18.64 -3.24 -8.31
C THR A 47 20.15 -3.21 -8.50
N LYS A 48 20.62 -3.14 -9.75
CA LYS A 48 22.04 -3.06 -10.10
C LYS A 48 22.65 -1.73 -9.65
N LEU A 49 21.99 -0.61 -9.95
CA LEU A 49 22.49 0.73 -9.59
C LEU A 49 22.57 0.92 -8.07
N LYS A 50 21.55 0.45 -7.33
CA LYS A 50 21.48 0.60 -5.87
C LYS A 50 22.21 -0.50 -5.10
N ARG A 51 22.74 -1.52 -5.78
CA ARG A 51 23.37 -2.71 -5.19
C ARG A 51 22.48 -3.40 -4.14
N ARG A 52 21.21 -3.63 -4.49
CA ARG A 52 20.21 -4.28 -3.60
C ARG A 52 19.60 -5.51 -4.26
N SER A 53 19.05 -6.40 -3.44
CA SER A 53 18.26 -7.53 -3.93
C SER A 53 16.98 -7.03 -4.63
N LEU A 54 16.40 -7.87 -5.47
CA LEU A 54 15.12 -7.61 -6.14
C LEU A 54 14.00 -7.36 -5.12
N SER A 55 13.97 -8.16 -4.04
CA SER A 55 13.03 -8.00 -2.93
C SER A 55 13.22 -6.68 -2.17
N GLY A 56 14.46 -6.33 -1.82
CA GLY A 56 14.75 -5.10 -1.09
C GLY A 56 14.49 -3.84 -1.92
N ASN A 57 14.70 -3.91 -3.24
CA ASN A 57 14.31 -2.83 -4.15
C ASN A 57 12.78 -2.72 -4.28
N GLY A 58 12.09 -3.86 -4.27
CA GLY A 58 10.62 -3.93 -4.30
C GLY A 58 9.98 -3.31 -3.07
N GLN A 59 10.45 -3.70 -1.88
CA GLN A 59 10.02 -3.12 -0.62
C GLN A 59 10.22 -1.61 -0.60
N GLN A 60 11.41 -1.12 -1.01
CA GLN A 60 11.66 0.32 -1.08
C GLN A 60 10.74 1.03 -2.08
N ALA A 61 10.53 0.46 -3.27
CA ALA A 61 9.67 1.05 -4.29
C ALA A 61 8.22 1.14 -3.80
N MET A 62 7.72 0.09 -3.15
CA MET A 62 6.38 0.06 -2.60
C MET A 62 6.22 1.08 -1.47
N THR A 63 7.14 1.10 -0.50
CA THR A 63 7.12 2.11 0.57
C THR A 63 7.16 3.53 0.00
N ALA A 64 8.02 3.81 -0.97
CA ALA A 64 8.12 5.14 -1.58
C ALA A 64 6.85 5.53 -2.35
N TYR A 65 6.21 4.57 -3.02
CA TYR A 65 4.92 4.78 -3.69
C TYR A 65 3.83 5.10 -2.67
N THR A 66 3.64 4.23 -1.67
CA THR A 66 2.61 4.40 -0.64
C THR A 66 2.77 5.73 0.07
N LEU A 67 3.97 6.06 0.57
CA LEU A 67 4.19 7.32 1.28
C LEU A 67 3.92 8.57 0.42
N ARG A 68 4.21 8.48 -0.88
CA ARG A 68 4.04 9.63 -1.78
C ARG A 68 2.58 9.87 -2.13
N TRP A 69 1.82 8.80 -2.34
CA TRP A 69 0.46 8.87 -2.88
C TRP A 69 -0.63 8.66 -1.84
N TRP A 70 -0.28 8.27 -0.60
CA TRP A 70 -1.23 8.00 0.48
C TRP A 70 -2.27 9.11 0.67
N PRO A 71 -1.91 10.41 0.70
CA PRO A 71 -2.92 11.47 0.91
C PRO A 71 -3.95 11.53 -0.22
N ASP A 72 -3.52 11.34 -1.47
CA ASP A 72 -4.42 11.35 -2.63
C ASP A 72 -5.30 10.09 -2.67
N ASP A 73 -4.72 8.95 -2.34
CA ASP A 73 -5.44 7.66 -2.30
C ASP A 73 -6.44 7.62 -1.14
N GLU A 74 -6.11 8.21 0.01
CA GLU A 74 -7.03 8.38 1.14
C GLU A 74 -8.22 9.28 0.75
N GLN A 75 -7.97 10.39 0.06
CA GLN A 75 -9.05 11.26 -0.41
C GLN A 75 -9.95 10.54 -1.43
N ARG A 76 -9.37 9.74 -2.34
CA ARG A 76 -10.14 8.92 -3.28
C ARG A 76 -11.02 7.91 -2.56
N LEU A 77 -10.46 7.19 -1.59
CA LEU A 77 -11.18 6.23 -0.76
C LEU A 77 -12.39 6.89 -0.06
N ILE A 78 -12.21 8.10 0.48
CA ILE A 78 -13.29 8.85 1.13
C ILE A 78 -14.42 9.18 0.14
N VAL A 79 -14.06 9.68 -1.05
CA VAL A 79 -15.05 10.02 -2.10
C VAL A 79 -15.77 8.77 -2.60
N GLU A 80 -15.05 7.67 -2.78
CA GLU A 80 -15.62 6.41 -3.23
C GLU A 80 -16.57 5.81 -2.18
N ALA A 81 -16.16 5.76 -0.91
CA ALA A 81 -17.01 5.30 0.17
C ALA A 81 -18.30 6.12 0.29
N ALA A 82 -18.19 7.44 0.14
CA ALA A 82 -19.35 8.33 0.11
C ALA A 82 -20.31 8.00 -1.06
N SER A 83 -19.77 7.69 -2.25
CA SER A 83 -20.58 7.28 -3.40
C SER A 83 -21.31 5.95 -3.20
N LEU A 84 -20.74 5.07 -2.38
CA LEU A 84 -21.29 3.76 -2.01
C LEU A 84 -22.20 3.81 -0.78
N GLY A 85 -22.30 4.96 -0.10
CA GLY A 85 -23.08 5.12 1.12
C GLY A 85 -22.53 4.36 2.34
N ILE A 86 -21.23 4.05 2.35
CA ILE A 86 -20.52 3.37 3.44
C ILE A 86 -19.43 4.26 4.03
N THR A 87 -18.83 3.85 5.16
CA THR A 87 -17.70 4.61 5.72
C THR A 87 -16.40 4.29 4.98
N PRO A 88 -15.42 5.21 4.97
CA PRO A 88 -14.11 4.96 4.38
C PRO A 88 -13.39 3.75 4.99
N GLU A 89 -13.54 3.51 6.30
CA GLU A 89 -12.96 2.35 6.98
C GLU A 89 -13.64 1.04 6.57
N GLU A 90 -14.95 1.07 6.33
CA GLU A 90 -15.66 -0.10 5.80
C GLU A 90 -15.18 -0.45 4.39
N LEU A 91 -15.03 0.56 3.52
CA LEU A 91 -14.46 0.35 2.19
C LEU A 91 -13.02 -0.16 2.26
N PHE A 92 -12.20 0.42 3.14
CA PHE A 92 -10.81 -0.01 3.35
C PHE A 92 -10.74 -1.48 3.78
N ASN A 93 -11.58 -1.89 4.74
CA ASN A 93 -11.64 -3.27 5.22
C ASN A 93 -12.07 -4.24 4.12
N ARG A 94 -13.00 -3.85 3.24
CA ARG A 94 -13.39 -4.67 2.09
C ARG A 94 -12.21 -4.87 1.14
N LEU A 95 -11.54 -3.78 0.74
CA LEU A 95 -10.39 -3.83 -0.16
C LEU A 95 -9.21 -4.62 0.42
N ALA A 96 -8.98 -4.52 1.73
CA ALA A 96 -7.94 -5.29 2.42
C ALA A 96 -8.34 -6.76 2.64
N GLY A 97 -9.63 -7.07 2.68
CA GLY A 97 -10.16 -8.41 2.93
C GLY A 97 -10.28 -9.28 1.69
N GLU A 98 -10.36 -8.71 0.48
CA GLU A 98 -10.59 -9.45 -0.78
C GLU A 98 -9.52 -10.49 -1.12
N ASP A 99 -8.32 -10.40 -0.53
CA ASP A 99 -7.20 -11.36 -0.72
C ASP A 99 -6.98 -12.31 0.48
N GLY A 100 -7.85 -12.27 1.51
CA GLY A 100 -7.64 -12.92 2.81
C GLY A 100 -8.33 -14.28 3.03
N ASP A 101 -9.19 -14.72 2.12
CA ASP A 101 -9.92 -15.99 2.23
C ASP A 101 -9.21 -17.11 1.46
N ASP A 102 -8.34 -17.86 2.16
CA ASP A 102 -7.91 -19.24 1.83
C ASP A 102 -7.57 -20.01 3.12
#